data_AF-A0A3Q2PA27-F1
#
_entry.id   AF-A0A3Q2PA27-F1
#
_cell.length_a   1.000
_cell.length_b   1.000
_cell.length_c   1.000
_cell.angle_alpha   90.00
_cell.angle_beta   90.00
_cell.angle_gamma   90.00
#
_symmetry.space_group_name_H-M   'P 1'
#
loop_
_entity.id
_entity.type
_entity.pdbx_description
1 polymer ?
#
loop_
_entity_poly.entity_id
_entity_poly.type
_entity_poly.pdbx_seq_one_letter_code
_entity_poly.pdbx_strand_id
1 'polypeptide(L)'
;MARTKQTARKSTGGKAPRKQLATKAARKSAPATGGVKKPHRYRPGTVALREIRRYQKSTELLIRKLPFQRLVREIAQDFKTDLRFQICVCGGREGGRKKGREREREREREKENSYRIANQ
;
A
#
# COMPACT_ATOMS: atom_id res chain seq x y z
N MET A 1 -21.94 33.79 35.52
CA MET A 1 -22.33 32.68 34.61
C MET A 1 -23.04 33.27 33.40
N ALA A 2 -22.40 33.26 32.22
CA ALA A 2 -22.98 33.82 31.00
C ALA A 2 -23.64 32.71 30.17
N ARG A 3 -24.94 32.86 29.90
CA ARG A 3 -25.74 31.93 29.08
C ARG A 3 -25.30 32.04 27.62
N THR A 4 -24.57 31.04 27.12
CA THR A 4 -24.18 30.95 25.71
C THR A 4 -25.41 30.63 24.87
N LYS A 5 -25.81 31.57 24.00
CA LYS A 5 -26.86 31.32 23.00
C LYS A 5 -26.30 30.37 21.95
N GLN A 6 -26.82 29.15 21.90
CA GLN A 6 -26.53 28.17 20.87
C GLN A 6 -27.04 28.70 19.52
N THR A 7 -26.15 29.11 18.63
CA THR A 7 -26.52 29.43 17.24
C THR A 7 -26.74 28.12 16.49
N ALA A 8 -27.91 27.95 15.89
CA ALA A 8 -28.25 26.78 15.09
C ALA A 8 -27.21 26.57 13.97
N ARG A 9 -26.47 25.48 14.05
CA ARG A 9 -25.69 24.98 12.91
C ARG A 9 -26.69 24.47 11.87
N LYS A 10 -26.62 25.01 10.65
CA LYS A 10 -27.34 24.47 9.49
C LYS A 10 -26.89 23.02 9.29
N SER A 11 -27.75 22.07 9.60
CA SER A 11 -27.61 20.69 9.13
C SER A 11 -27.98 20.70 7.65
N THR A 12 -27.01 20.63 6.76
CA THR A 12 -27.29 20.21 5.39
C THR A 12 -27.64 18.74 5.45
N GLY A 13 -28.95 18.47 5.55
CA GLY A 13 -29.55 17.15 5.45
C GLY A 13 -29.06 16.44 4.19
N GLY A 14 -28.85 15.13 4.34
CA GLY A 14 -28.39 14.25 3.28
C GLY A 14 -29.20 14.43 2.00
N LYS A 15 -28.49 14.42 0.87
CA LYS A 15 -29.08 14.44 -0.47
C LYS A 15 -30.18 13.38 -0.60
N ALA A 16 -31.40 13.83 -0.90
CA ALA A 16 -32.50 12.94 -1.28
C ALA A 16 -32.14 12.11 -2.53
N PRO A 17 -32.65 10.87 -2.67
CA PRO A 17 -32.32 10.01 -3.80
C PRO A 17 -33.07 10.48 -5.05
N ARG A 18 -32.41 11.30 -5.87
CA ARG A 18 -32.96 11.76 -7.14
C ARG A 18 -32.79 10.65 -8.19
N LYS A 19 -33.88 9.97 -8.56
CA LYS A 19 -33.95 9.22 -9.83
C LYS A 19 -33.82 10.21 -10.97
N GLN A 20 -32.66 10.23 -11.64
CA GLN A 20 -32.47 10.94 -12.91
C GLN A 20 -31.56 10.16 -13.86
N LEU A 21 -32.04 10.10 -15.11
CA LEU A 21 -31.44 9.48 -16.28
C LEU A 21 -30.00 9.96 -16.48
N ALA A 22 -29.15 9.04 -16.99
CA ALA A 22 -27.71 9.15 -17.11
C ALA A 22 -27.23 10.53 -17.62
N THR A 23 -26.83 11.40 -16.71
CA THR A 23 -26.00 12.56 -17.03
C THR A 23 -24.55 12.10 -17.10
N LYS A 24 -24.05 12.02 -18.33
CA LYS A 24 -22.64 11.97 -18.73
C LYS A 24 -21.75 12.61 -17.66
N ALA A 25 -20.84 11.83 -17.06
CA ALA A 25 -19.95 12.29 -16.02
C ALA A 25 -18.96 13.34 -16.57
N ALA A 26 -19.36 14.61 -16.56
CA ALA A 26 -18.44 15.72 -16.64
C ALA A 26 -17.58 15.70 -15.38
N ARG A 27 -16.43 15.02 -15.47
CA ARG A 27 -15.41 15.02 -14.42
C ARG A 27 -15.03 16.47 -14.17
N LYS A 28 -15.16 16.89 -12.90
CA LYS A 28 -14.82 18.23 -12.38
C LYS A 28 -13.57 18.81 -13.04
N SER A 29 -13.73 19.65 -14.06
CA SER A 29 -12.70 20.60 -14.48
C SER A 29 -12.89 21.88 -13.67
N ALA A 30 -11.93 22.11 -12.77
CA ALA A 30 -11.64 23.33 -12.01
C ALA A 30 -12.77 23.98 -11.18
N PRO A 31 -12.53 24.35 -9.90
CA PRO A 31 -13.37 25.36 -9.24
C PRO A 31 -13.18 26.70 -9.98
N ALA A 32 -14.29 27.30 -10.45
CA ALA A 32 -14.29 28.55 -11.21
C ALA A 32 -14.00 29.81 -10.37
N THR A 33 -13.68 29.67 -9.08
CA THR A 33 -13.31 30.78 -8.20
C THR A 33 -12.44 30.26 -7.06
N GLY A 34 -11.17 30.71 -7.03
CA GLY A 34 -10.19 30.36 -6.00
C GLY A 34 -9.01 29.57 -6.57
N GLY A 35 -7.81 30.16 -6.51
CA GLY A 35 -6.59 29.64 -7.12
C GLY A 35 -6.35 28.15 -6.88
N VAL A 36 -5.94 27.46 -7.94
CA VAL A 36 -5.61 26.02 -7.92
C VAL A 36 -4.59 25.78 -6.81
N LYS A 37 -4.94 24.93 -5.83
CA LYS A 37 -3.99 24.50 -4.79
C LYS A 37 -2.75 23.93 -5.48
N LYS A 38 -1.57 24.45 -5.13
CA LYS A 38 -0.30 23.96 -5.66
C LYS A 38 -0.22 22.45 -5.47
N PRO A 39 0.20 21.68 -6.48
CA PRO A 39 0.41 20.24 -6.33
C PRO A 39 1.31 19.96 -5.14
N HIS A 40 0.90 19.04 -4.27
CA HIS A 40 1.69 18.67 -3.11
C HIS A 40 2.99 18.00 -3.56
N ARG A 41 4.13 18.60 -3.21
CA ARG A 41 5.46 18.06 -3.45
C ARG A 41 6.07 17.58 -2.13
N TYR A 42 6.50 16.34 -2.09
CA TYR A 42 7.20 15.80 -0.93
C TYR A 42 8.56 16.49 -0.72
N ARG A 43 9.00 16.56 0.53
CA ARG A 43 10.35 17.03 0.87
C ARG A 43 11.40 16.07 0.28
N PRO A 44 12.59 16.57 -0.11
CA PRO A 44 13.68 15.69 -0.50
C PRO A 44 13.94 14.64 0.59
N GLY A 45 14.24 13.41 0.20
CA GLY A 45 14.43 12.29 1.12
C GLY A 45 13.15 11.55 1.56
N THR A 46 11.97 12.18 1.55
CA THR A 46 10.73 11.50 1.98
C THR A 46 10.37 10.32 1.07
N VAL A 47 10.52 10.49 -0.25
CA VAL A 47 10.22 9.42 -1.21
C VAL A 47 11.28 8.32 -1.15
N ALA A 48 12.55 8.68 -1.04
CA ALA A 48 13.67 7.74 -0.92
C ALA A 48 13.53 6.83 0.31
N LEU A 49 13.23 7.39 1.49
CA LEU A 49 13.02 6.60 2.70
C LEU A 49 11.83 5.64 2.60
N ARG A 50 10.78 6.02 1.87
CA ARG A 50 9.63 5.17 1.60
C ARG A 50 9.99 4.01 0.68
N GLU A 51 10.80 4.26 -0.35
CA GLU A 51 11.30 3.23 -1.28
C GLU A 51 12.25 2.25 -0.59
N ILE A 52 13.19 2.73 0.23
CA ILE A 52 14.09 1.88 1.04
C ILE A 52 13.27 0.92 1.92
N ARG A 53 12.27 1.44 2.63
CA ARG A 53 11.39 0.60 3.48
C ARG A 53 10.57 -0.40 2.68
N ARG A 54 10.16 -0.05 1.46
CA ARG A 54 9.43 -0.97 0.56
C ARG A 54 10.34 -2.12 0.12
N TYR A 55 11.51 -1.83 -0.44
CA TYR A 55 12.42 -2.84 -0.98
C TYR A 55 13.10 -3.70 0.09
N GLN A 56 13.26 -3.19 1.32
CA GLN A 56 13.71 -4.02 2.43
C GLN A 56 12.62 -4.97 2.96
N LYS A 57 11.34 -4.68 2.68
CA LYS A 57 10.20 -5.51 3.11
C LYS A 57 9.84 -6.59 2.09
N SER A 58 10.11 -6.36 0.80
CA SER A 58 9.79 -7.28 -0.28
C SER A 58 11.02 -7.63 -1.08
N THR A 59 11.15 -8.88 -1.50
CA THR A 59 12.28 -9.39 -2.30
C THR A 59 12.02 -9.34 -3.81
N GLU A 60 11.32 -8.31 -4.30
CA GLU A 60 11.06 -8.15 -5.74
C GLU A 60 12.33 -7.71 -6.49
N LEU A 61 12.50 -8.22 -7.72
CA LEU A 61 13.64 -7.84 -8.55
C LEU A 61 13.56 -6.36 -8.93
N LEU A 62 14.65 -5.64 -8.66
CA LEU A 62 14.75 -4.21 -9.01
C LEU A 62 14.91 -3.98 -10.52
N ILE A 63 15.49 -4.96 -11.22
CA ILE A 63 15.69 -4.94 -12.67
C ILE A 63 14.63 -5.82 -13.32
N ARG A 64 14.02 -5.34 -14.41
CA ARG A 64 13.02 -6.09 -15.17
C ARG A 64 13.65 -7.35 -15.77
N LYS A 65 12.92 -8.47 -15.70
CA LYS A 65 13.41 -9.80 -16.14
C LYS A 65 13.77 -9.84 -17.64
N LEU A 66 12.90 -9.34 -18.52
CA LEU A 66 13.08 -9.44 -19.98
C LEU A 66 14.31 -8.68 -20.52
N PRO A 67 14.56 -7.39 -20.21
CA PRO A 67 15.75 -6.71 -20.71
C PRO A 67 17.03 -7.32 -20.15
N PHE A 68 17.05 -7.74 -18.88
CA PHE A 68 18.19 -8.43 -18.30
C PHE A 68 18.46 -9.78 -18.99
N GLN A 69 17.41 -10.56 -19.28
CA GLN A 69 17.54 -11.81 -20.02
C GLN A 69 18.10 -11.61 -21.43
N ARG A 70 17.68 -10.55 -22.14
CA ARG A 70 18.20 -10.22 -23.48
C ARG A 70 19.70 -9.89 -23.41
N LEU A 71 20.10 -9.05 -22.46
CA LEU A 71 21.50 -8.70 -22.24
C LEU A 71 22.37 -9.93 -21.96
N VAL A 72 21.90 -10.85 -21.10
CA VAL A 72 22.64 -12.08 -20.80
C VAL A 72 22.81 -12.95 -22.05
N ARG A 73 21.80 -13.02 -22.93
CA ARG A 73 21.87 -13.79 -24.18
C ARG A 73 22.78 -13.15 -25.21
N GLU A 74 22.77 -11.82 -25.30
CA GLU A 74 23.66 -11.05 -26.17
C GLU A 74 25.13 -11.34 -25.81
N ILE A 75 25.50 -11.15 -24.55
CA ILE A 75 26.86 -11.41 -24.07
C ILE A 75 27.26 -12.88 -24.26
N ALA A 76 26.34 -13.82 -23.98
CA ALA A 76 26.64 -15.24 -24.12
C ALA A 76 26.86 -15.68 -25.57
N GLN A 77 26.17 -15.05 -26.53
CA GLN A 77 26.32 -15.33 -27.95
C GLN A 77 27.75 -15.07 -28.43
N ASP A 78 28.41 -14.04 -27.88
CA ASP A 78 29.79 -13.67 -28.23
C ASP A 78 30.81 -14.77 -27.85
N PHE A 79 30.49 -15.63 -26.88
CA PHE A 79 31.35 -16.73 -26.46
C PHE A 79 31.00 -18.06 -27.13
N LYS A 80 29.70 -18.39 -27.26
CA LYS A 80 29.24 -19.64 -27.87
C LYS A 80 27.79 -19.51 -28.35
N THR A 81 27.55 -19.91 -29.59
CA THR A 81 26.28 -19.68 -30.30
C THR A 81 25.09 -20.55 -29.86
N ASP A 82 25.34 -21.64 -29.13
CA ASP A 82 24.32 -22.68 -28.84
C ASP A 82 24.09 -22.92 -27.34
N LEU A 83 24.18 -21.86 -26.53
CA LEU A 83 23.94 -21.94 -25.09
C LEU A 83 22.44 -21.99 -24.76
N ARG A 84 22.03 -23.05 -24.04
CA ARG A 84 20.66 -23.20 -23.51
C ARG A 84 20.61 -22.73 -22.06
N PHE A 85 19.69 -21.82 -21.75
CA PHE A 85 19.50 -21.27 -20.41
C PHE A 85 18.27 -21.89 -19.74
N GLN A 86 18.48 -22.51 -18.58
CA GLN A 86 17.40 -23.01 -17.72
C GLN A 86 16.93 -21.91 -16.76
N ILE A 87 15.62 -21.73 -16.62
CA ILE A 87 15.05 -20.79 -15.66
C ILE A 87 15.00 -21.49 -14.29
N CYS A 88 15.77 -21.01 -13.32
CA CYS A 88 15.64 -21.41 -11.92
C CYS A 88 14.61 -20.48 -11.23
N VAL A 89 13.55 -21.05 -10.64
CA VAL A 89 12.54 -20.27 -9.92
C VAL A 89 13.03 -20.01 -8.50
N CYS A 90 13.89 -19.00 -8.36
CA CYS A 90 14.24 -18.44 -7.05
C CYS A 90 13.24 -17.33 -6.70
N GLY A 91 12.12 -17.66 -6.06
CA GLY A 91 11.24 -16.63 -5.47
C GLY A 91 9.89 -17.14 -4.97
N GLY A 92 9.66 -17.07 -3.65
CA GLY A 92 8.31 -16.91 -3.10
C GLY A 92 7.84 -17.87 -2.00
N ARG A 93 8.60 -18.09 -0.92
CA ARG A 93 8.08 -18.63 0.37
C ARG A 93 8.10 -17.55 1.48
N GLU A 94 7.46 -16.40 1.26
CA GLU A 94 7.45 -15.30 2.25
C GLU A 94 6.06 -14.96 2.82
N GLY A 95 5.11 -15.90 2.75
CA GLY A 95 3.79 -15.74 3.37
C GLY A 95 3.67 -16.22 4.83
N GLY A 96 4.63 -17.00 5.34
CA GLY A 96 4.45 -17.77 6.58
C GLY A 96 4.95 -17.10 7.87
N ARG A 97 5.86 -16.12 7.80
CA ARG A 97 6.66 -15.74 8.99
C ARG A 97 5.97 -14.80 9.98
N LYS A 98 4.86 -14.16 9.61
CA LYS A 98 4.08 -13.30 10.52
C LYS A 98 2.99 -14.04 11.31
N LYS A 99 2.40 -15.09 10.73
CA LYS A 99 1.27 -15.82 11.33
C LYS A 99 1.67 -16.64 12.57
N GLY A 100 2.96 -16.99 12.68
CA GLY A 100 3.49 -17.71 13.85
C GLY A 100 3.59 -16.85 15.11
N ARG A 101 4.02 -15.58 14.99
CA ARG A 101 4.22 -14.68 16.14
C ARG A 101 2.92 -14.20 16.80
N GLU A 102 1.83 -14.10 16.04
CA GLU A 102 0.53 -13.74 16.62
C GLU A 102 -0.10 -14.92 17.37
N ARG A 103 0.04 -16.15 16.84
CA ARG A 103 -0.43 -17.38 17.52
C ARG A 103 0.32 -17.65 18.83
N GLU A 104 1.60 -17.32 18.88
CA GLU A 104 2.41 -17.49 20.09
C GLU A 104 1.99 -16.49 21.17
N ARG A 105 1.70 -15.24 20.79
CA ARG A 105 1.17 -14.20 21.69
C ARG A 105 -0.25 -14.48 22.17
N GLU A 106 -1.10 -15.10 21.35
CA GLU A 106 -2.43 -15.54 21.75
C GLU A 106 -2.34 -16.67 22.78
N ARG A 107 -1.46 -17.66 22.56
CA ARG A 107 -1.20 -18.73 23.54
C ARG A 107 -0.65 -18.21 24.86
N GLU A 108 0.21 -17.19 24.83
CA GLU A 108 0.72 -16.56 26.05
C GLU A 108 -0.39 -15.83 26.82
N ARG A 109 -1.26 -15.09 26.13
CA ARG A 109 -2.42 -14.43 26.74
C ARG A 109 -3.44 -15.43 27.31
N GLU A 110 -3.66 -16.55 26.63
CA GLU A 110 -4.54 -17.62 27.10
C GLU A 110 -3.97 -18.28 28.37
N LYS A 111 -2.66 -18.54 28.40
CA LYS A 111 -1.98 -19.06 29.60
C LYS A 111 -2.07 -18.07 30.75
N GLU A 112 -1.82 -16.79 30.50
CA GLU A 112 -1.87 -15.73 31.52
C GLU A 112 -3.29 -15.53 32.06
N ASN A 113 -4.30 -15.61 31.19
CA ASN A 113 -5.70 -15.54 31.59
C ASN A 113 -6.14 -16.78 32.38
N SER A 114 -5.68 -17.98 31.98
CA SER A 114 -5.93 -19.22 32.73
C SER A 114 -5.30 -19.19 34.12
N TYR A 115 -4.08 -18.66 34.25
CA TYR A 115 -3.41 -18.50 35.55
C TYR A 115 -4.12 -17.50 36.46
N ARG A 116 -4.68 -16.43 35.91
CA ARG A 116 -5.46 -15.45 36.69
C ARG A 116 -6.76 -16.06 37.22
N ILE A 117 -7.45 -16.87 36.43
CA ILE A 117 -8.71 -17.54 36.83
C ILE A 117 -8.45 -18.62 37.89
N ALA A 118 -7.32 -19.32 37.84
CA ALA A 118 -7.00 -20.39 38.79
C ALA A 118 -6.54 -19.89 40.18
N ASN A 119 -6.18 -18.61 40.32
CA ASN A 119 -5.69 -18.00 41.56
C ASN A 119 -6.65 -16.93 42.12
N GLN A 120 -7.93 -17.02 41.76
CA GLN A 120 -9.04 -16.23 42.28
C GLN A 120 -10.06 -17.18 42.89
#